data_AF-A0AA40JQU5-F1
#
_entry.id   AF-A0AA40JQU5-F1
#
_cell.length_a   1.000
_cell.length_b   1.000
_cell.length_c   1.000
_cell.angle_alpha   90.00
_cell.angle_beta   90.00
_cell.angle_gamma   90.00
#
_symmetry.space_group_name_H-M   'P 1'
#
loop_
_entity.id
_entity.type
_entity.pdbx_description
1 polymer ?
#
loop_
_entity_poly.entity_id
_entity_poly.type
_entity_poly.pdbx_seq_one_letter_code
_entity_poly.pdbx_strand_id
1 'polypeptide(L)'
;VLIEDTRELQCAAPNLVAMRTTDGVASLSDLVRSSLRLRPDRIPIGEVRGAEALDLLKAWGTGHPGGVGTIHAGTAIGALRRLEQLIQEAVVTVPRALIAETIDLVAVLSGRGASRRLAELARVEGLGPEGDYRITPASQPSAGDPS
;
A
#
# COMPACT_ATOMS: atom_id res chain seq x y z
N VAL A 1 12.57 5.29 -2.21
CA VAL A 1 12.39 5.04 -3.65
C VAL A 1 10.91 5.22 -3.97
N LEU A 2 10.54 6.12 -4.88
CA LEU A 2 9.17 6.24 -5.40
C LEU A 2 9.01 5.36 -6.64
N ILE A 3 7.88 4.68 -6.75
CA ILE A 3 7.55 3.82 -7.89
C ILE A 3 6.17 4.21 -8.42
N GLU A 4 6.07 4.60 -9.68
CA GLU A 4 4.81 5.09 -10.26
C GLU A 4 4.65 4.70 -11.73
N ASP A 5 3.41 4.63 -12.21
CA ASP A 5 3.15 4.60 -13.66
C ASP A 5 3.26 5.99 -14.27
N THR A 6 2.53 6.93 -13.69
CA THR A 6 2.57 8.36 -14.04
C THR A 6 3.18 9.13 -12.88
N ARG A 7 4.06 10.10 -13.17
CA ARG A 7 4.70 10.91 -12.12
C ARG A 7 3.69 11.88 -11.51
N GLU A 8 3.21 11.57 -10.31
CA GLU A 8 2.25 12.38 -9.57
C GLU A 8 2.76 12.72 -8.17
N LEU A 9 3.40 11.76 -7.50
CA LEU A 9 3.92 11.89 -6.14
C LEU A 9 5.03 12.94 -6.08
N GLN A 10 4.85 13.91 -5.17
CA GLN A 10 5.84 14.92 -4.84
C GLN A 10 6.53 14.52 -3.53
N CYS A 11 7.86 14.37 -3.56
CA CYS A 11 8.64 14.03 -2.38
C CYS A 11 9.82 14.98 -2.24
N ALA A 12 9.92 15.63 -1.07
CA ALA A 12 10.99 16.58 -0.75
C ALA A 12 12.22 15.89 -0.11
N ALA A 13 12.22 14.56 0.03
CA ALA A 13 13.33 13.84 0.65
C ALA A 13 14.63 14.02 -0.17
N PRO A 14 15.76 14.35 0.47
CA PRO A 14 17.01 14.64 -0.25
C PRO A 14 17.59 13.41 -0.95
N ASN A 15 17.43 12.21 -0.38
CA ASN A 15 17.89 10.95 -0.96
C ASN A 15 16.76 10.23 -1.71
N LEU A 16 16.26 10.87 -2.75
CA LEU A 16 15.14 10.36 -3.55
C LEU A 16 15.63 9.69 -4.83
N VAL A 17 15.20 8.44 -5.03
CA VAL A 17 15.21 7.77 -6.33
C VAL A 17 13.76 7.61 -6.79
N ALA A 18 13.42 8.17 -7.94
CA ALA A 18 12.11 8.05 -8.55
C ALA A 18 12.18 7.11 -9.77
N MET A 19 11.44 6.02 -9.70
CA MET A 19 11.33 5.00 -10.73
C MET A 19 9.94 5.08 -11.36
N ARG A 20 9.88 4.94 -12.69
CA ARG A 20 8.60 4.92 -13.41
C ARG A 20 8.51 3.75 -14.37
N THR A 21 7.30 3.26 -14.61
CA THR A 21 7.10 2.22 -15.62
C THR A 21 7.39 2.76 -17.01
N THR A 22 7.64 1.83 -17.92
CA THR A 22 7.81 2.13 -19.34
C THR A 22 7.24 0.95 -20.10
N ASP A 23 6.20 1.19 -20.89
CA ASP A 23 5.47 0.14 -21.60
C ASP A 23 6.40 -0.75 -22.42
N GLY A 24 6.27 -2.06 -22.23
CA GLY A 24 7.12 -3.07 -22.88
C GLY A 24 8.57 -3.14 -22.40
N VAL A 25 8.98 -2.30 -21.43
CA VAL A 25 10.37 -2.24 -20.93
C VAL A 25 10.44 -2.57 -19.45
N ALA A 26 9.60 -1.95 -18.61
CA ALA A 26 9.62 -2.15 -17.17
C ALA A 26 8.22 -2.00 -16.57
N SER A 27 7.71 -3.07 -15.98
CA SER A 27 6.46 -3.09 -15.21
C SER A 27 6.66 -2.61 -13.77
N LEU A 28 5.58 -2.29 -13.04
CA LEU A 28 5.66 -1.97 -11.61
C LEU A 28 6.38 -3.09 -10.82
N SER A 29 6.06 -4.35 -11.11
CA SER A 29 6.74 -5.51 -10.53
C SER A 29 8.26 -5.47 -10.73
N ASP A 30 8.72 -5.14 -11.94
CA ASP A 30 10.16 -5.07 -12.22
C ASP A 30 10.83 -3.94 -11.43
N LEU A 31 10.15 -2.80 -11.30
CA LEU A 31 10.66 -1.67 -10.52
C LEU A 31 10.72 -1.98 -9.03
N VAL A 32 9.69 -2.62 -8.46
CA VAL A 32 9.68 -3.04 -7.06
C VAL A 32 10.85 -3.98 -6.80
N ARG A 33 11.01 -5.04 -7.61
CA ARG A 33 12.12 -6.00 -7.48
C ARG A 33 13.49 -5.34 -7.63
N SER A 34 13.62 -4.40 -8.58
CA SER A 34 14.86 -3.64 -8.79
C SER A 34 15.19 -2.72 -7.61
N SER A 35 14.17 -2.09 -7.02
CA SER A 35 14.34 -1.14 -5.91
C SER A 35 14.99 -1.77 -4.69
N LEU A 36 14.76 -3.07 -4.42
CA LEU A 36 15.34 -3.80 -3.29
C LEU A 36 16.88 -3.81 -3.31
N ARG A 37 17.50 -3.69 -4.49
CA ARG A 37 18.96 -3.61 -4.63
C ARG A 37 19.52 -2.27 -4.16
N LEU A 38 18.68 -1.24 -4.09
CA LEU A 38 19.03 0.10 -3.65
C LEU A 38 18.95 0.27 -2.13
N ARG A 39 18.49 -0.76 -1.39
CA ARG A 39 18.26 -0.73 0.07
C ARG A 39 17.41 0.48 0.53
N PRO A 40 16.20 0.68 -0.03
CA PRO A 40 15.38 1.84 0.31
C PRO A 40 14.92 1.85 1.77
N ASP A 41 14.87 3.02 2.40
CA ASP A 41 14.22 3.15 3.71
C ASP A 41 12.68 3.16 3.60
N ARG A 42 12.17 3.64 2.46
CA ARG A 42 10.74 3.74 2.14
C ARG A 42 10.48 3.43 0.68
N ILE A 43 9.41 2.67 0.42
CA ILE A 43 8.92 2.38 -0.94
C ILE A 43 7.47 2.86 -1.08
N PRO A 44 7.22 4.15 -1.34
CA PRO A 44 5.92 4.61 -1.78
C PRO A 44 5.65 4.17 -3.23
N ILE A 45 4.44 3.69 -3.48
CA ILE A 45 3.96 3.32 -4.82
C ILE A 45 2.74 4.16 -5.16
N GLY A 46 2.61 4.57 -6.43
CA GLY A 46 1.47 5.36 -6.91
C GLY A 46 0.14 4.65 -6.68
N GLU A 47 -0.21 3.70 -7.55
CA GLU A 47 -1.43 2.89 -7.45
C GLU A 47 -1.11 1.44 -7.78
N VAL A 48 -1.54 0.51 -6.93
CA VAL A 48 -1.43 -0.94 -7.14
C VAL A 48 -2.69 -1.42 -7.87
N ARG A 49 -2.50 -2.03 -9.04
CA ARG A 49 -3.54 -2.40 -10.01
C ARG A 49 -3.51 -3.87 -10.42
N GLY A 50 -2.44 -4.60 -10.14
CA GLY A 50 -2.26 -5.99 -10.59
C GLY A 50 -1.31 -6.82 -9.70
N ALA A 51 -0.74 -7.85 -10.33
CA ALA A 51 0.17 -8.83 -9.74
C ALA A 51 1.36 -8.25 -8.95
N GLU A 52 1.77 -6.99 -9.21
CA GLU A 52 2.82 -6.30 -8.46
C GLU A 52 2.52 -6.16 -6.97
N ALA A 53 1.24 -6.30 -6.59
CA ALA A 53 0.80 -6.35 -5.20
C ALA A 53 1.62 -7.34 -4.35
N LEU A 54 1.94 -8.52 -4.91
CA LEU A 54 2.70 -9.53 -4.19
C LEU A 54 4.18 -9.13 -4.03
N ASP A 55 4.78 -8.58 -5.08
CA ASP A 55 6.16 -8.09 -5.03
C ASP A 55 6.30 -6.96 -4.00
N LEU A 56 5.33 -6.04 -3.98
CA LEU A 56 5.27 -4.93 -3.03
C LEU A 56 5.12 -5.42 -1.60
N LEU A 57 4.23 -6.38 -1.37
CA LEU A 57 4.00 -6.95 -0.04
C LEU A 57 5.26 -7.64 0.49
N LYS A 58 5.96 -8.41 -0.36
CA LYS A 58 7.25 -9.00 -0.01
C LYS A 58 8.31 -7.93 0.26
N ALA A 59 8.34 -6.87 -0.54
CA ALA A 59 9.29 -5.78 -0.36
C ALA A 59 9.11 -5.09 1.01
N TRP A 60 7.87 -4.77 1.39
CA TRP A 60 7.55 -4.19 2.69
C TRP A 60 7.76 -5.18 3.84
N GLY A 61 7.40 -6.45 3.66
CA GLY A 61 7.55 -7.49 4.69
C GLY A 61 9.00 -7.93 4.94
N THR A 62 9.94 -7.66 4.03
CA THR A 62 11.35 -8.09 4.15
C THR A 62 12.30 -6.91 4.40
N GLY A 63 12.31 -6.42 5.65
CA GLY A 63 13.38 -5.55 6.15
C GLY A 63 13.40 -4.12 5.63
N HIS A 64 12.37 -3.67 4.92
CA HIS A 64 12.20 -2.28 4.49
C HIS A 64 11.15 -1.62 5.40
N PRO A 65 11.50 -0.62 6.23
CA PRO A 65 10.69 -0.21 7.38
C PRO A 65 9.40 0.57 7.05
N GLY A 66 8.86 0.44 5.84
CA GLY A 66 7.53 0.90 5.50
C GLY A 66 7.40 1.45 4.08
N GLY A 67 6.16 1.55 3.63
CA GLY A 67 5.79 2.23 2.42
C GLY A 67 4.34 2.66 2.49
N VAL A 68 3.88 3.30 1.42
CA VAL A 68 2.49 3.67 1.26
C VAL A 68 2.13 3.43 -0.19
N GLY A 69 0.94 2.90 -0.42
CA GLY A 69 0.40 2.71 -1.76
C GLY A 69 -1.04 3.17 -1.79
N THR A 70 -1.54 3.44 -2.99
CA THR A 70 -2.98 3.56 -3.19
C THR A 70 -3.52 2.31 -3.89
N ILE A 71 -4.77 2.00 -3.59
CA ILE A 71 -5.52 0.91 -4.21
C ILE A 71 -6.99 1.34 -4.27
N HIS A 72 -7.67 0.98 -5.35
CA HIS A 72 -9.07 1.35 -5.50
C HIS A 72 -9.98 0.46 -4.65
N ALA A 73 -10.54 1.02 -3.57
CA ALA A 73 -11.51 0.34 -2.71
C ALA A 73 -12.43 1.34 -1.99
N GLY A 74 -13.65 0.88 -1.67
CA GLY A 74 -14.68 1.72 -1.01
C GLY A 74 -14.70 1.64 0.52
N THR A 75 -14.02 0.67 1.12
CA THR A 75 -13.94 0.43 2.57
C THR A 75 -12.57 -0.14 2.92
N ALA A 76 -12.17 -0.09 4.20
CA ALA A 76 -10.86 -0.60 4.60
C ALA A 76 -10.76 -2.11 4.42
N ILE A 77 -11.80 -2.86 4.84
CA ILE A 77 -11.87 -4.30 4.59
C ILE A 77 -11.90 -4.62 3.09
N GLY A 78 -12.55 -3.75 2.29
CA GLY A 78 -12.58 -3.87 0.84
C GLY A 78 -11.20 -3.69 0.22
N ALA A 79 -10.35 -2.82 0.77
CA ALA A 79 -8.98 -2.62 0.31
C ALA A 79 -8.12 -3.87 0.53
N LEU A 80 -8.24 -4.51 1.71
CA LEU A 80 -7.53 -5.76 2.01
C LEU A 80 -7.97 -6.89 1.08
N ARG A 81 -9.27 -7.07 0.88
CA ARG A 81 -9.82 -8.05 -0.08
C ARG A 81 -9.45 -7.73 -1.52
N ARG A 82 -9.36 -6.45 -1.89
CA ARG A 82 -8.88 -6.06 -3.23
C ARG A 82 -7.41 -6.42 -3.40
N LEU A 83 -6.58 -6.21 -2.38
CA LEU A 83 -5.18 -6.61 -2.40
C LEU A 83 -5.04 -8.13 -2.57
N GLU A 84 -5.89 -8.94 -1.92
CA GLU A 84 -5.93 -10.39 -2.17
C GLU A 84 -6.22 -10.73 -3.63
N GLN A 85 -7.23 -10.10 -4.24
CA GLN A 85 -7.58 -10.33 -5.64
C GLN A 85 -6.42 -9.99 -6.57
N LEU A 86 -5.71 -8.90 -6.33
CA LEU A 86 -4.54 -8.51 -7.12
C LEU A 86 -3.39 -9.52 -6.96
N ILE A 87 -3.15 -10.00 -5.73
CA ILE A 87 -2.13 -11.03 -5.47
C ILE A 87 -2.52 -12.36 -6.13
N GLN A 88 -3.81 -12.69 -6.18
CA GLN A 88 -4.34 -13.90 -6.81
C GLN A 88 -4.03 -13.97 -8.32
N GLU A 89 -3.74 -12.85 -8.98
CA GLU A 89 -3.27 -12.81 -10.36
C GLU A 89 -1.87 -13.43 -10.52
N ALA A 90 -1.07 -13.43 -9.46
CA ALA A 90 0.31 -13.94 -9.46
C ALA A 90 0.45 -15.36 -8.89
N VAL A 91 -0.44 -15.77 -7.98
CA VAL A 91 -0.34 -17.04 -7.24
C VAL A 91 -1.69 -17.71 -7.05
N VAL A 92 -1.68 -19.05 -6.92
CA VAL A 92 -2.90 -19.85 -6.68
C VAL A 92 -3.40 -19.71 -5.25
N THR A 93 -2.51 -19.60 -4.26
CA THR A 93 -2.87 -19.46 -2.86
C THR A 93 -2.37 -18.10 -2.35
N VAL A 94 -3.31 -17.22 -2.02
CA VAL A 94 -2.99 -15.88 -1.50
C VAL A 94 -2.48 -15.99 -0.06
N PRO A 95 -1.31 -15.42 0.26
CA PRO A 95 -0.76 -15.41 1.61
C PRO A 95 -1.45 -14.35 2.48
N ARG A 96 -2.70 -14.60 2.90
CA ARG A 96 -3.51 -13.66 3.68
C ARG A 96 -2.86 -13.23 5.00
N ALA A 97 -2.13 -14.13 5.66
CA ALA A 97 -1.37 -13.82 6.86
C ALA A 97 -0.30 -12.76 6.58
N LEU A 98 0.45 -12.90 5.49
CA LEU A 98 1.45 -11.91 5.07
C LEU A 98 0.80 -10.54 4.79
N ILE A 99 -0.40 -10.51 4.21
CA ILE A 99 -1.14 -9.25 4.01
C ILE A 99 -1.42 -8.60 5.36
N ALA A 100 -1.99 -9.36 6.28
CA ALA A 100 -2.40 -8.85 7.58
C ALA A 100 -1.22 -8.45 8.49
N GLU A 101 -0.05 -9.06 8.29
CA GLU A 101 1.20 -8.74 9.00
C GLU A 101 1.93 -7.53 8.41
N THR A 102 1.75 -7.26 7.11
CA THR A 102 2.52 -6.21 6.41
C THR A 102 1.76 -4.88 6.32
N ILE A 103 0.42 -4.92 6.28
CA ILE A 103 -0.40 -3.71 6.18
C ILE A 103 -0.82 -3.26 7.58
N ASP A 104 -0.28 -2.15 8.08
CA ASP A 104 -0.60 -1.65 9.42
C ASP A 104 -1.91 -0.86 9.48
N LEU A 105 -2.16 -0.03 8.46
CA LEU A 105 -3.21 0.98 8.41
C LEU A 105 -3.82 1.07 7.01
N VAL A 106 -5.13 1.29 6.96
CA VAL A 106 -5.87 1.59 5.74
C VAL A 106 -6.65 2.88 5.93
N ALA A 107 -6.40 3.85 5.06
CA ALA A 107 -7.10 5.13 5.01
C ALA A 107 -7.98 5.19 3.75
N VAL A 108 -9.30 5.21 3.94
CA VAL A 108 -10.26 5.28 2.83
C VAL A 108 -10.64 6.73 2.61
N LEU A 109 -10.35 7.24 1.41
CA LEU A 109 -10.76 8.58 0.99
C LEU A 109 -12.04 8.49 0.15
N SER A 110 -13.04 9.32 0.48
CA SER A 110 -14.28 9.45 -0.30
C SER A 110 -14.49 10.90 -0.74
N GLY A 111 -15.43 11.12 -1.66
CA GLY A 111 -15.67 12.43 -2.26
C GLY A 111 -14.68 12.78 -3.38
N ARG A 112 -14.86 13.94 -3.99
CA ARG A 112 -14.04 14.44 -5.11
C ARG A 112 -13.74 15.93 -4.94
N GLY A 113 -12.58 16.37 -5.45
CA GLY A 113 -12.14 17.76 -5.35
C GLY A 113 -12.21 18.28 -3.90
N ALA A 114 -12.86 19.43 -3.71
CA ALA A 114 -13.02 20.05 -2.40
C ALA A 114 -13.86 19.23 -1.40
N SER A 115 -14.66 18.26 -1.84
CA SER A 115 -15.44 17.38 -0.96
C SER A 115 -14.67 16.14 -0.47
N ARG A 116 -13.41 15.98 -0.93
CA ARG A 116 -12.59 14.82 -0.62
C ARG A 116 -12.24 14.81 0.87
N ARG A 117 -12.54 13.70 1.54
CA ARG A 117 -12.37 13.54 2.99
C ARG A 117 -11.96 12.11 3.35
N LEU A 118 -11.34 11.96 4.51
CA LEU A 118 -11.11 10.67 5.15
C LEU A 118 -12.45 10.10 5.63
N ALA A 119 -12.90 9.00 5.02
CA ALA A 119 -14.16 8.34 5.33
C ALA A 119 -13.99 7.28 6.42
N GLU A 120 -12.87 6.57 6.38
CA GLU A 120 -12.55 5.47 7.28
C GLU A 120 -11.03 5.45 7.51
N LEU A 121 -10.62 5.24 8.74
CA LEU A 121 -9.24 4.95 9.10
C LEU A 121 -9.24 3.71 9.97
N ALA A 122 -8.63 2.65 9.49
CA ALA A 122 -8.65 1.35 10.16
C ALA A 122 -7.24 0.82 10.37
N ARG A 123 -6.98 0.30 11.56
CA ARG A 123 -5.80 -0.51 11.88
C ARG A 123 -6.10 -1.96 11.54
N VAL A 124 -5.12 -2.65 10.97
CA VAL A 124 -5.20 -4.10 10.73
C VAL A 124 -4.59 -4.81 11.93
N GLU A 125 -5.31 -5.80 12.47
CA GLU A 125 -4.93 -6.54 13.69
C GLU A 125 -4.65 -8.02 13.41
N GLY A 126 -4.41 -8.38 12.16
CA GLY A 126 -4.20 -9.76 11.73
C GLY A 126 -5.47 -10.42 11.19
N LEU A 127 -5.53 -11.75 11.30
CA LEU A 127 -6.68 -12.57 10.92
C LEU A 127 -7.50 -12.99 12.14
N GLY A 128 -8.82 -12.97 12.00
CA GLY A 128 -9.78 -13.48 12.97
C GLY A 128 -9.84 -15.02 13.00
N PRO A 129 -10.56 -15.60 13.98
CA PRO A 129 -10.69 -17.05 14.13
C PRO A 129 -11.37 -17.73 12.94
N GLU A 130 -12.24 -17.01 12.21
CA GLU A 130 -12.89 -17.49 10.98
C GLU A 130 -12.01 -17.30 9.73
N GLY A 131 -10.80 -16.77 9.92
CA GLY A 131 -9.83 -16.53 8.85
C GLY A 131 -10.04 -15.23 8.08
N ASP A 132 -11.03 -14.38 8.40
CA ASP A 132 -11.17 -13.05 7.78
C ASP A 132 -10.28 -11.98 8.45
N TYR A 133 -10.03 -10.86 7.78
CA TYR A 133 -9.22 -9.78 8.38
C TYR A 133 -9.93 -9.17 9.58
N ARG A 134 -9.16 -8.96 10.65
CA ARG A 134 -9.57 -8.16 11.80
C ARG A 134 -9.08 -6.74 11.62
N ILE A 135 -10.00 -5.78 11.61
CA ILE A 135 -9.68 -4.35 11.57
C ILE A 135 -10.41 -3.61 12.68
N THR A 136 -9.77 -2.57 13.24
CA THR A 136 -10.35 -1.69 14.25
C THR A 136 -10.23 -0.23 13.81
N PRO A 137 -11.19 0.66 14.18
CA PRO A 137 -11.05 2.07 13.90
C PRO A 137 -9.76 2.62 14.53
N ALA A 138 -8.89 3.22 13.71
CA ALA A 138 -7.77 4.00 14.22
C ALA A 138 -8.32 5.40 14.53
N SER A 139 -8.35 5.76 15.82
CA SER A 139 -8.75 7.10 16.25
C SER A 139 -7.95 8.16 15.51
N GLN A 140 -8.61 9.23 15.06
CA GLN A 140 -7.87 10.45 14.73
C GLN A 140 -7.20 10.93 16.03
N PRO A 141 -5.90 11.33 16.03
CA PRO A 141 -5.42 12.15 17.12
C PRO A 141 -6.35 13.35 17.21
N SER A 142 -6.94 13.59 18.38
CA SER A 142 -7.80 14.74 18.62
C SER A 142 -7.04 15.99 18.19
N ALA A 143 -7.62 16.77 17.27
CA ALA A 143 -7.17 18.13 17.06
C ALA A 143 -7.37 18.89 18.38
N GLY A 144 -6.31 19.02 19.16
CA GLY A 144 -6.34 19.73 20.44
C GLY A 144 -5.27 19.25 21.40
N ASP A 145 -4.10 19.90 21.35
CA ASP A 145 -3.61 20.58 22.55
C ASP A 145 -2.76 21.79 22.13
N PRO A 146 -3.31 23.02 22.11
CA PRO A 146 -2.48 24.21 22.12
C PRO A 146 -2.00 24.40 23.57
N SER A 147 -0.78 23.95 23.85
CA SER A 147 -0.01 24.44 24.99
C SER A 147 0.84 25.65 24.58
#